data_AF-A0A261FC83-F1
#
_entry.id   AF-A0A261FC83-F1
#
_cell.length_a   1.000
_cell.length_b   1.000
_cell.length_c   1.000
_cell.angle_alpha   90.00
_cell.angle_beta   90.00
_cell.angle_gamma   90.00
#
_symmetry.space_group_name_H-M   'P 1'
#
loop_
_entity.id
_entity.type
_entity.pdbx_description
1 polymer ?
#
loop_
_entity_poly.entity_id
_entity_poly.type
_entity_poly.pdbx_seq_one_letter_code
_entity_poly.pdbx_strand_id
1 'polypeptide(L)'
;MATNQSSSSSLQQVQQTASETTDPTPAVNAAPALTLYSTTVSDVGYVRSNNQDSSFAGRHFAAICDGMGGHAGGDTASTIAIRSLAHIEHEESSNDIETVSKIMETSVLAAHDAIVGKAKHERRLSGMGTTVVALSLVENHWILAHIGDSRAYLLRDGHLIRATKDHSYVQHLIDTGRITEAEAKNHPQRNVVMRVLGDFDIDPRPDISIRRAKAGDRWLLCSDGLCGVLEDSTLEETLSELTDPEECAQRLVAMALKAGSTDNVTAVIADATVPLSEKPTDENSPVPLVGGAVSASLESIADIIDESVVTAPALKADQGSPAQRAAALMQEQKPKNEQTDEATSPRVAQPSSQRPETTDVAMPNTGEIPVVQKRDGSASADPHDPEVARAIKTQQREQAQQARKRRSRFRMTIIGIIVAVLLVLGGAGFMAFRWSQTQYYLGEAEGSVAIYQGVPTDLFGFSLSHEVKRTDITVLSLPANWREQLSRGITVGSYAEAETHAQTIRQQAEDLQSQEKPKDEFGGAEQTDQSGQNDQSAQDNQQNQNDSAGASQSPSPSASNTETQQ
;
A
#
# COMPACT_ATOMS: atom_id res chain seq x y z
N MET A 1 15.13 -2.99 119.56
CA MET A 1 14.25 -4.17 119.73
C MET A 1 13.09 -3.97 118.78
N ALA A 2 13.17 -4.49 117.56
CA ALA A 2 12.96 -5.90 117.21
C ALA A 2 11.46 -6.24 117.24
N THR A 3 10.84 -6.83 116.24
CA THR A 3 11.23 -7.27 114.87
C THR A 3 9.95 -7.88 114.32
N ASN A 4 9.66 -7.69 113.03
CA ASN A 4 8.79 -8.59 112.29
C ASN A 4 9.69 -9.42 111.36
N GLN A 5 9.62 -10.74 111.48
CA GLN A 5 10.21 -11.79 110.63
C GLN A 5 9.20 -12.95 110.69
N SER A 6 9.03 -13.85 109.72
CA SER A 6 9.45 -14.05 108.33
C SER A 6 8.90 -15.45 107.99
N SER A 7 8.82 -15.75 106.69
CA SER A 7 8.80 -17.09 106.07
C SER A 7 7.41 -17.58 105.68
N SER A 8 7.12 -18.02 104.45
CA SER A 8 7.92 -18.28 103.23
C SER A 8 6.88 -18.76 102.18
N SER A 9 6.99 -18.63 100.85
CA SER A 9 8.08 -19.07 99.98
C SER A 9 7.82 -18.63 98.52
N SER A 10 8.91 -18.46 97.77
CA SER A 10 9.11 -18.84 96.35
C SER A 10 8.29 -18.14 95.26
N LEU A 11 8.86 -17.12 94.62
CA LEU A 11 9.52 -17.23 93.29
C LEU A 11 10.07 -15.84 92.88
N GLN A 12 11.38 -15.80 92.63
CA GLN A 12 12.23 -14.65 92.28
C GLN A 12 11.75 -13.94 91.00
N GLN A 13 11.58 -12.61 90.98
CA GLN A 13 12.59 -11.55 90.77
C GLN A 13 13.30 -11.61 89.41
N VAL A 14 12.94 -10.73 88.45
CA VAL A 14 13.51 -9.37 88.19
C VAL A 14 14.78 -9.44 87.32
N GLN A 15 14.76 -8.80 86.14
CA GLN A 15 15.55 -7.59 85.81
C GLN A 15 15.45 -7.26 84.31
N GLN A 16 15.26 -5.97 84.01
CA GLN A 16 15.40 -5.34 82.70
C GLN A 16 16.84 -5.43 82.14
N THR A 17 16.94 -5.12 80.84
CA THR A 17 18.09 -4.65 80.03
C THR A 17 18.79 -5.67 79.14
N ALA A 18 18.42 -5.69 77.86
CA ALA A 18 19.36 -5.80 76.74
C ALA A 18 18.65 -5.32 75.46
N SER A 19 19.18 -4.25 74.89
CA SER A 19 19.00 -3.81 73.51
C SER A 19 19.43 -4.90 72.55
N GLU A 20 18.52 -5.39 71.71
CA GLU A 20 18.88 -6.13 70.51
C GLU A 20 18.31 -5.37 69.30
N THR A 21 19.18 -4.56 68.73
CA THR A 21 19.08 -4.00 67.39
C THR A 21 18.85 -5.14 66.41
N THR A 22 17.60 -5.34 66.01
CA THR A 22 17.27 -6.08 64.80
C THR A 22 17.39 -5.10 63.64
N ASP A 23 18.57 -5.09 63.02
CA ASP A 23 18.75 -4.53 61.67
C ASP A 23 17.64 -5.14 60.78
N PRO A 24 16.75 -4.33 60.17
CA PRO A 24 15.98 -4.83 59.05
C PRO A 24 16.98 -5.03 57.91
N THR A 25 17.38 -6.29 57.70
CA THR A 25 18.01 -6.74 56.46
C THR A 25 17.35 -5.99 55.30
N PRO A 26 18.07 -5.18 54.51
CA PRO A 26 17.45 -4.43 53.43
C PRO A 26 16.81 -5.45 52.50
N ALA A 27 15.50 -5.33 52.30
CA ALA A 27 14.77 -6.09 51.30
C ALA A 27 15.58 -6.02 50.01
N VAL A 28 15.89 -7.20 49.45
CA VAL A 28 16.58 -7.37 48.18
C VAL A 28 15.98 -6.37 47.19
N ASN A 29 16.80 -5.43 46.72
CA ASN A 29 16.44 -4.33 45.81
C ASN A 29 15.43 -4.78 44.75
N ALA A 30 14.14 -4.54 44.99
CA ALA A 30 13.13 -4.63 43.95
C ALA A 30 13.44 -3.51 42.95
N ALA A 31 13.63 -3.85 41.68
CA ALA A 31 13.79 -2.84 40.65
C ALA A 31 12.58 -1.89 40.69
N PRO A 32 12.78 -0.56 40.54
CA PRO A 32 11.67 0.37 40.58
C PRO A 32 10.63 0.01 39.52
N ALA A 33 9.34 0.20 39.83
CA ALA A 33 8.27 0.02 38.87
C ALA A 33 8.46 1.01 37.71
N LEU A 34 8.38 0.52 36.49
CA LEU A 34 8.51 1.32 35.27
C LEU A 34 7.13 1.84 34.84
N THR A 35 7.13 3.03 34.26
CA THR A 35 5.96 3.65 33.65
C THR A 35 6.19 3.76 32.15
N LEU A 36 5.16 3.49 31.35
CA LEU A 36 5.19 3.69 29.91
C LEU A 36 4.77 5.13 29.59
N TYR A 37 5.60 5.81 28.83
CA TYR A 37 5.27 7.06 28.17
C TYR A 37 5.22 6.80 26.67
N SER A 38 4.10 7.10 26.03
CA SER A 38 3.96 6.87 24.60
C SER A 38 3.41 8.06 23.84
N THR A 39 3.72 8.12 22.56
CA THR A 39 3.22 9.12 21.61
C THR A 39 3.06 8.49 20.24
N THR A 40 2.20 9.07 19.40
CA THR A 40 1.98 8.59 18.04
C THR A 40 1.84 9.74 17.06
N VAL A 41 2.32 9.51 15.84
CA VAL A 41 2.16 10.40 14.69
C VAL A 41 1.75 9.54 13.50
N SER A 42 0.72 9.97 12.78
CA SER A 42 0.20 9.28 11.60
C SER A 42 -0.08 10.28 10.49
N ASP A 43 0.32 9.97 9.27
CA ASP A 43 0.12 10.79 8.08
C ASP A 43 -0.44 9.95 6.92
N VAL A 44 -1.29 10.58 6.09
CA VAL A 44 -1.89 9.94 4.91
C VAL A 44 -0.85 9.59 3.85
N GLY A 45 0.25 10.33 3.78
CA GLY A 45 1.21 10.25 2.69
C GLY A 45 0.76 11.02 1.44
N TYR A 46 1.59 10.99 0.40
CA TYR A 46 1.36 11.77 -0.82
C TYR A 46 0.50 11.07 -1.88
N VAL A 47 0.37 9.75 -1.81
CA VAL A 47 -0.25 8.93 -2.87
C VAL A 47 -1.65 8.47 -2.50
N ARG A 48 -1.88 8.10 -1.23
CA ARG A 48 -3.18 7.62 -0.75
C ARG A 48 -4.14 8.80 -0.55
N SER A 49 -5.43 8.56 -0.74
CA SER A 49 -6.48 9.57 -0.55
C SER A 49 -7.06 9.61 0.86
N ASN A 50 -6.89 8.53 1.62
CA ASN A 50 -7.39 8.37 2.98
C ASN A 50 -6.33 7.68 3.83
N ASN A 51 -6.39 7.90 5.14
CA ASN A 51 -5.57 7.16 6.09
C ASN A 51 -6.32 5.90 6.48
N GLN A 52 -5.72 4.74 6.24
CA GLN A 52 -6.25 3.45 6.66
C GLN A 52 -5.48 2.89 7.86
N ASP A 53 -4.39 3.53 8.27
CA ASP A 53 -3.72 3.23 9.53
C ASP A 53 -4.53 3.77 10.71
N SER A 54 -4.45 3.08 11.84
CA SER A 54 -4.98 3.53 13.13
C SER A 54 -3.93 3.26 14.22
N SER A 55 -3.77 4.20 15.16
CA SER A 55 -2.84 4.04 16.28
C SER A 55 -3.43 4.51 17.60
N PHE A 56 -2.91 3.94 18.69
CA PHE A 56 -3.24 4.28 20.07
C PHE A 56 -1.95 4.36 20.88
N ALA A 57 -1.82 5.39 21.71
CA ALA A 57 -0.67 5.63 22.56
C ALA A 57 -1.16 6.08 23.95
N GLY A 58 -1.24 5.12 24.88
CA GLY A 58 -1.63 5.34 26.27
C GLY A 58 -0.47 5.20 27.26
N ARG A 59 -0.82 5.03 28.53
CA ARG A 59 0.08 4.88 29.68
C ARG A 59 0.43 3.42 29.99
N HIS A 60 -0.41 2.48 29.57
CA HIS A 60 -0.21 1.05 29.81
C HIS A 60 -0.22 0.25 28.51
N PHE A 61 -0.82 0.82 27.46
CA PHE A 61 -1.02 0.19 26.17
C PHE A 61 -0.65 1.10 25.00
N ALA A 62 0.03 0.55 24.00
CA ALA A 62 0.33 1.21 22.74
C ALA A 62 0.07 0.24 21.58
N ALA A 63 -0.50 0.71 20.48
CA ALA A 63 -0.80 -0.13 19.33
C ALA A 63 -0.82 0.62 18.00
N ILE A 64 -0.59 -0.13 16.94
CA ILE A 64 -0.73 0.30 15.56
C ILE A 64 -1.42 -0.81 14.75
N CYS A 65 -2.31 -0.38 13.86
CA CYS A 65 -3.09 -1.24 12.97
C CYS A 65 -3.06 -0.64 11.57
N ASP A 66 -2.50 -1.35 10.61
CA ASP A 66 -2.49 -0.97 9.19
C ASP A 66 -3.67 -1.64 8.48
N GLY A 67 -4.63 -0.82 8.05
CA GLY A 67 -5.89 -1.26 7.49
C GLY A 67 -5.81 -1.51 5.99
N MET A 68 -6.19 -2.70 5.57
CA MET A 68 -6.26 -3.08 4.16
C MET A 68 -7.68 -3.46 3.72
N GLY A 69 -7.91 -3.38 2.42
CA GLY A 69 -9.23 -3.50 1.80
C GLY A 69 -9.57 -2.21 1.07
N GLY A 70 -10.18 -2.34 -0.12
CA GLY A 70 -10.42 -1.21 -1.03
C GLY A 70 -11.10 -0.02 -0.34
N HIS A 71 -10.97 1.19 -0.89
CA HIS A 71 -11.34 2.54 -0.40
C HIS A 71 -12.00 2.79 0.99
N ALA A 72 -12.91 1.94 1.50
CA ALA A 72 -13.59 2.08 2.80
C ALA A 72 -13.49 0.84 3.72
N GLY A 73 -12.73 -0.20 3.34
CA GLY A 73 -12.57 -1.41 4.13
C GLY A 73 -11.48 -1.28 5.18
N GLY A 74 -10.29 -0.80 4.77
CA GLY A 74 -9.11 -0.74 5.64
C GLY A 74 -9.27 0.20 6.84
N ASP A 75 -9.78 1.41 6.63
CA ASP A 75 -10.04 2.40 7.70
C ASP A 75 -11.01 1.85 8.76
N THR A 76 -12.05 1.14 8.33
CA THR A 76 -13.02 0.49 9.21
C THR A 76 -12.38 -0.66 9.98
N ALA A 77 -11.57 -1.50 9.32
CA ALA A 77 -10.92 -2.64 9.94
C ALA A 77 -9.90 -2.23 11.02
N SER A 78 -8.99 -1.29 10.71
CA SER A 78 -8.00 -0.79 11.66
C SER A 78 -8.63 -0.05 12.84
N THR A 79 -9.71 0.72 12.59
CA THR A 79 -10.50 1.36 13.65
C THR A 79 -11.17 0.35 14.57
N ILE A 80 -11.75 -0.72 14.03
CA ILE A 80 -12.36 -1.80 14.84
C ILE A 80 -11.28 -2.47 15.71
N ALA A 81 -10.11 -2.76 15.16
CA ALA A 81 -9.03 -3.39 15.91
C ALA A 81 -8.56 -2.55 17.11
N ILE A 82 -8.24 -1.26 16.90
CA ILE A 82 -7.84 -0.38 18.00
C ILE A 82 -8.94 -0.27 19.05
N ARG A 83 -10.21 -0.10 18.64
CA ARG A 83 -11.35 -0.06 19.58
C ARG A 83 -11.47 -1.33 20.40
N SER A 84 -11.31 -2.49 19.76
CA SER A 84 -11.36 -3.79 20.45
C SER A 84 -10.23 -3.99 21.45
N LEU A 85 -9.08 -3.32 21.26
CA LEU A 85 -7.91 -3.44 22.13
C LEU A 85 -7.80 -2.33 23.19
N ALA A 86 -8.49 -1.20 23.00
CA ALA A 86 -8.32 -0.02 23.85
C ALA A 86 -8.59 -0.26 25.35
N HIS A 87 -9.45 -1.21 25.71
CA HIS A 87 -9.75 -1.55 27.11
C HIS A 87 -8.53 -2.03 27.91
N ILE A 88 -7.47 -2.50 27.24
CA ILE A 88 -6.22 -2.93 27.87
C ILE A 88 -5.52 -1.76 28.58
N GLU A 89 -5.80 -0.52 28.18
CA GLU A 89 -5.29 0.68 28.84
C GLU A 89 -5.76 0.83 30.30
N HIS A 90 -7.00 0.43 30.60
CA HIS A 90 -7.65 0.70 31.89
C HIS A 90 -7.51 -0.45 32.90
N GLU A 91 -7.00 -1.61 32.50
CA GLU A 91 -7.08 -2.81 33.33
C GLU A 91 -5.99 -2.87 34.41
N GLU A 92 -6.04 -1.94 35.38
CA GLU A 92 -5.16 -1.88 36.56
C GLU A 92 -5.28 -3.11 37.48
N SER A 93 -6.34 -3.91 37.32
CA SER A 93 -6.71 -4.98 38.26
C SER A 93 -5.93 -6.28 38.07
N SER A 94 -5.31 -6.51 36.91
CA SER A 94 -4.45 -7.66 36.67
C SER A 94 -3.01 -7.21 36.42
N ASN A 95 -2.26 -6.98 37.50
CA ASN A 95 -0.80 -6.81 37.41
C ASN A 95 -0.09 -8.12 36.97
N ASP A 96 -0.82 -9.21 36.80
CA ASP A 96 -0.26 -10.48 36.36
C ASP A 96 0.00 -10.51 34.84
N ILE A 97 1.24 -10.84 34.49
CA ILE A 97 1.75 -10.93 33.12
C ILE A 97 0.95 -11.97 32.30
N GLU A 98 0.64 -13.13 32.90
CA GLU A 98 -0.09 -14.20 32.19
C GLU A 98 -1.51 -13.77 31.87
N THR A 99 -2.18 -13.11 32.81
CA THR A 99 -3.51 -12.56 32.62
C THR A 99 -3.54 -11.52 31.50
N VAL A 100 -2.67 -10.51 31.52
CA VAL A 100 -2.64 -9.48 30.46
C VAL A 100 -2.24 -10.06 29.11
N SER A 101 -1.30 -11.02 29.07
CA SER A 101 -0.95 -11.74 27.84
C SER A 101 -2.16 -12.45 27.23
N LYS A 102 -2.98 -13.09 28.06
CA LYS A 102 -4.18 -13.79 27.60
C LYS A 102 -5.26 -12.82 27.15
N ILE A 103 -5.43 -11.71 27.87
CA ILE A 103 -6.36 -10.64 27.50
C ILE A 103 -5.98 -10.10 26.12
N MET A 104 -4.71 -9.73 25.93
CA MET A 104 -4.17 -9.30 24.63
C MET A 104 -4.50 -10.31 23.50
N GLU A 105 -4.26 -11.61 23.71
CA GLU A 105 -4.60 -12.65 22.74
C GLU A 105 -6.10 -12.67 22.42
N THR A 106 -6.95 -12.73 23.45
CA THR A 106 -8.40 -12.79 23.29
C THR A 106 -8.99 -11.54 22.66
N SER A 107 -8.41 -10.37 22.94
CA SER A 107 -8.85 -9.09 22.39
C SER A 107 -8.50 -8.95 20.91
N VAL A 108 -7.34 -9.48 20.48
CA VAL A 108 -7.00 -9.60 19.05
C VAL A 108 -7.97 -10.55 18.33
N LEU A 109 -8.31 -11.69 18.93
CA LEU A 109 -9.29 -12.63 18.35
C LEU A 109 -10.71 -12.03 18.30
N ALA A 110 -11.12 -11.29 19.34
CA ALA A 110 -12.39 -10.58 19.35
C ALA A 110 -12.43 -9.47 18.28
N ALA A 111 -11.31 -8.78 18.05
CA ALA A 111 -11.17 -7.82 16.94
C ALA A 111 -11.36 -8.52 15.58
N HIS A 112 -10.74 -9.69 15.37
CA HIS A 112 -10.96 -10.49 14.16
C HIS A 112 -12.45 -10.80 13.95
N ASP A 113 -13.13 -11.34 14.96
CA ASP A 113 -14.55 -11.69 14.89
C ASP A 113 -15.44 -10.47 14.59
N ALA A 114 -15.11 -9.31 15.17
CA ALA A 114 -15.81 -8.05 14.91
C ALA A 114 -15.64 -7.59 13.45
N ILE A 115 -14.42 -7.68 12.90
CA ILE A 115 -14.12 -7.34 11.50
C ILE A 115 -14.86 -8.31 10.57
N VAL A 116 -14.74 -9.62 10.77
CA VAL A 116 -15.44 -10.64 9.98
C VAL A 116 -16.96 -10.43 10.04
N GLY A 117 -17.50 -10.19 11.24
CA GLY A 117 -18.91 -9.89 11.45
C GLY A 117 -19.36 -8.68 10.62
N LYS A 118 -18.60 -7.58 10.68
CA LYS A 118 -18.91 -6.35 9.93
C LYS A 118 -18.82 -6.55 8.41
N ALA A 119 -17.80 -7.27 7.91
CA ALA A 119 -17.63 -7.58 6.49
C ALA A 119 -18.78 -8.42 5.94
N LYS A 120 -19.26 -9.41 6.71
CA LYS A 120 -20.41 -10.26 6.34
C LYS A 120 -21.72 -9.47 6.24
N HIS A 121 -21.95 -8.49 7.14
CA HIS A 121 -23.16 -7.67 7.12
C HIS A 121 -23.14 -6.61 6.00
N GLU A 122 -21.97 -6.07 5.68
CA GLU A 122 -21.81 -5.02 4.68
C GLU A 122 -20.95 -5.51 3.52
N ARG A 123 -21.57 -6.04 2.46
CA ARG A 123 -20.85 -6.56 1.28
C ARG A 123 -19.83 -5.61 0.63
N ARG A 124 -19.98 -4.29 0.82
CA ARG A 124 -19.01 -3.29 0.34
C ARG A 124 -17.66 -3.33 1.08
N LEU A 125 -17.63 -3.92 2.27
CA LEU A 125 -16.46 -4.10 3.13
C LEU A 125 -15.87 -5.52 3.04
N SER A 126 -16.31 -6.32 2.06
CA SER A 126 -15.78 -7.66 1.86
C SER A 126 -14.29 -7.61 1.53
N GLY A 127 -13.52 -8.51 2.15
CA GLY A 127 -12.06 -8.52 2.04
C GLY A 127 -11.38 -7.37 2.80
N MET A 128 -12.05 -6.72 3.75
CA MET A 128 -11.36 -5.83 4.69
C MET A 128 -10.55 -6.64 5.70
N GLY A 129 -9.42 -6.08 6.09
CA GLY A 129 -8.58 -6.61 7.14
C GLY A 129 -7.62 -5.58 7.69
N THR A 130 -6.85 -5.95 8.70
CA THR A 130 -5.86 -5.06 9.30
C THR A 130 -4.72 -5.88 9.91
N THR A 131 -3.54 -5.29 9.94
CA THR A 131 -2.45 -5.75 10.81
C THR A 131 -2.72 -5.30 12.25
N VAL A 132 -2.00 -5.89 13.20
CA VAL A 132 -1.91 -5.41 14.59
C VAL A 132 -0.48 -5.59 15.09
N VAL A 133 0.08 -4.53 15.64
CA VAL A 133 1.22 -4.59 16.56
C VAL A 133 0.79 -3.87 17.83
N ALA A 134 0.83 -4.57 18.95
CA ALA A 134 0.34 -4.08 20.24
C ALA A 134 1.36 -4.37 21.34
N LEU A 135 1.59 -3.40 22.22
CA LEU A 135 2.60 -3.42 23.26
C LEU A 135 1.99 -2.96 24.60
N SER A 136 2.21 -3.73 25.66
CA SER A 136 1.87 -3.36 27.04
C SER A 136 3.07 -3.46 27.96
N LEU A 137 3.11 -2.58 28.97
CA LEU A 137 4.07 -2.64 30.07
C LEU A 137 3.36 -3.07 31.36
N VAL A 138 3.67 -4.26 31.85
CA VAL A 138 3.07 -4.85 33.06
C VAL A 138 4.17 -5.43 33.92
N GLU A 139 4.22 -5.07 35.22
CA GLU A 139 5.22 -5.59 36.18
C GLU A 139 6.67 -5.60 35.63
N ASN A 140 7.11 -4.51 35.01
CA ASN A 140 8.42 -4.41 34.37
C ASN A 140 8.68 -5.48 33.30
N HIS A 141 7.63 -5.91 32.60
CA HIS A 141 7.68 -6.77 31.43
C HIS A 141 6.93 -6.14 30.26
N TRP A 142 7.55 -6.19 29.10
CA TRP A 142 6.94 -5.91 27.82
C TRP A 142 6.19 -7.14 27.34
N ILE A 143 4.91 -6.96 27.03
CA ILE A 143 4.07 -7.95 26.36
C ILE A 143 3.80 -7.40 24.95
N LEU A 144 4.31 -8.07 23.94
CA LEU A 144 4.16 -7.70 22.54
C LEU A 144 3.27 -8.73 21.84
N ALA A 145 2.19 -8.29 21.20
CA ALA A 145 1.38 -9.09 20.29
C ALA A 145 1.50 -8.55 18.86
N HIS A 146 1.66 -9.45 17.90
CA HIS A 146 1.91 -9.09 16.51
C HIS A 146 1.18 -10.02 15.52
N ILE A 147 0.53 -9.42 14.53
CA ILE A 147 0.02 -10.10 13.34
C ILE A 147 0.05 -9.15 12.13
N GLY A 148 0.80 -9.50 11.09
CA GLY A 148 0.89 -8.72 9.86
C GLY A 148 2.34 -8.47 9.48
N ASP A 149 2.59 -7.37 8.78
CA ASP A 149 3.91 -6.91 8.36
C ASP A 149 4.27 -5.52 8.91
N SER A 150 3.41 -4.93 9.75
CA SER A 150 3.79 -3.84 10.64
C SER A 150 4.81 -4.33 11.67
N ARG A 151 5.74 -3.47 12.08
CA ARG A 151 6.92 -3.90 12.85
C ARG A 151 7.01 -3.25 14.22
N ALA A 152 7.66 -3.97 15.15
CA ALA A 152 8.12 -3.43 16.42
C ALA A 152 9.65 -3.55 16.53
N TYR A 153 10.29 -2.45 16.92
CA TYR A 153 11.71 -2.36 17.19
C TYR A 153 11.93 -1.91 18.64
N LEU A 154 12.91 -2.51 19.32
CA LEU A 154 13.35 -2.14 20.65
C LEU A 154 14.77 -1.55 20.55
N LEU A 155 14.92 -0.29 20.91
CA LEU A 155 16.22 0.31 21.18
C LEU A 155 16.58 0.07 22.65
N ARG A 156 17.68 -0.65 22.88
CA ARG A 156 18.19 -0.94 24.22
C ARG A 156 19.70 -0.91 24.22
N ASP A 157 20.28 -0.25 25.23
CA ASP A 157 21.73 -0.16 25.40
C ASP A 157 22.44 0.37 24.13
N GLY A 158 21.78 1.26 23.37
CA GLY A 158 22.28 1.84 22.12
C GLY A 158 22.18 0.94 20.88
N HIS A 159 21.49 -0.20 20.98
CA HIS A 159 21.33 -1.15 19.88
C HIS A 159 19.86 -1.34 19.49
N LEU A 160 19.58 -1.28 18.19
CA LEU A 160 18.26 -1.56 17.65
C LEU A 160 18.03 -3.06 17.46
N ILE A 161 16.96 -3.58 18.05
CA ILE A 161 16.56 -4.99 17.95
C ILE A 161 15.17 -5.05 17.33
N ARG A 162 15.07 -5.62 16.12
CA ARG A 162 13.78 -5.96 15.53
C ARG A 162 13.12 -7.09 16.33
N ALA A 163 11.96 -6.81 16.92
CA ALA A 163 11.28 -7.75 17.81
C ALA A 163 10.22 -8.61 17.11
N THR A 164 9.68 -8.13 15.98
CA THR A 164 8.69 -8.85 15.17
C THR A 164 9.30 -9.44 13.91
N LYS A 165 8.63 -10.46 13.38
CA LYS A 165 8.95 -11.08 12.10
C LYS A 165 7.73 -11.00 11.21
N ASP A 166 7.87 -10.39 10.03
CA ASP A 166 6.71 -10.10 9.19
C ASP A 166 6.01 -11.39 8.76
N HIS A 167 4.69 -11.38 8.84
CA HIS A 167 3.85 -12.41 8.25
C HIS A 167 3.61 -12.10 6.78
N SER A 168 4.68 -11.95 5.99
CA SER A 168 4.62 -11.65 4.56
C SER A 168 5.16 -12.79 3.70
N TYR A 169 4.77 -12.81 2.43
CA TYR A 169 5.21 -13.84 1.49
C TYR A 169 6.74 -13.79 1.28
N VAL A 170 7.31 -12.60 1.20
CA VAL A 170 8.77 -12.42 1.07
C VAL A 170 9.51 -12.89 2.31
N GLN A 171 8.98 -12.67 3.51
CA GLN A 171 9.59 -13.19 4.74
C GLN A 171 9.57 -14.73 4.76
N HIS A 172 8.48 -15.36 4.28
CA HIS A 172 8.44 -16.82 4.13
C HIS A 172 9.50 -17.35 3.14
N LEU A 173 9.74 -16.64 2.03
CA LEU A 173 10.79 -17.00 1.09
C LEU A 173 12.20 -16.86 1.68
N ILE A 174 12.44 -15.82 2.50
CA ILE A 174 13.70 -15.66 3.25
C ILE A 174 13.87 -16.84 4.21
N ASP A 175 12.84 -17.16 4.99
CA ASP A 175 12.88 -18.21 6.00
C ASP A 175 13.15 -19.60 5.42
N THR A 176 12.66 -19.84 4.20
CA THR A 176 12.88 -21.09 3.47
C THR A 176 14.16 -21.09 2.63
N GLY A 177 14.98 -20.03 2.73
CA GLY A 177 16.24 -19.87 2.01
C GLY A 177 16.07 -19.76 0.49
N ARG A 178 14.90 -19.34 0.01
CA ARG A 178 14.59 -19.19 -1.42
C ARG A 178 15.08 -17.87 -1.99
N ILE A 179 15.10 -16.82 -1.17
CA ILE A 179 15.61 -15.49 -1.50
C ILE A 179 16.42 -14.94 -0.32
N THR A 180 17.27 -13.98 -0.61
CA THR A 180 17.99 -13.17 0.39
C THR A 180 17.16 -11.95 0.82
N GLU A 181 17.53 -11.33 1.94
CA GLU A 181 16.90 -10.08 2.42
C GLU A 181 17.02 -8.94 1.40
N ALA A 182 18.15 -8.87 0.68
CA ALA A 182 18.36 -7.86 -0.37
C ALA A 182 17.43 -8.06 -1.56
N GLU A 183 17.17 -9.31 -1.96
CA GLU A 183 16.24 -9.65 -3.04
C GLU A 183 14.78 -9.40 -2.63
N ALA A 184 14.44 -9.61 -1.36
CA ALA A 184 13.10 -9.39 -0.84
C ALA A 184 12.62 -7.94 -1.01
N LYS A 185 13.50 -6.94 -0.84
CA LYS A 185 13.18 -5.51 -0.99
C LYS A 185 12.60 -5.18 -2.38
N ASN A 186 13.10 -5.83 -3.42
CA ASN A 186 12.70 -5.58 -4.82
C ASN A 186 11.74 -6.66 -5.36
N HIS A 187 11.24 -7.55 -4.52
CA HIS A 187 10.40 -8.65 -4.95
C HIS A 187 9.03 -8.13 -5.46
N PRO A 188 8.50 -8.65 -6.59
CA PRO A 188 7.22 -8.22 -7.14
C PRO A 188 6.03 -8.40 -6.17
N GLN A 189 6.12 -9.39 -5.29
CA GLN A 189 5.11 -9.73 -4.29
C GLN A 189 5.50 -9.29 -2.86
N ARG A 190 6.30 -8.22 -2.71
CA ARG A 190 6.73 -7.74 -1.38
C ARG A 190 5.58 -7.27 -0.50
N ASN A 191 4.51 -6.74 -1.09
CA ASN A 191 3.31 -6.25 -0.39
C ASN A 191 2.28 -7.36 -0.10
N VAL A 192 2.63 -8.64 -0.27
CA VAL A 192 1.68 -9.76 -0.05
C VAL A 192 1.80 -10.23 1.40
N VAL A 193 0.80 -9.91 2.20
CA VAL A 193 0.68 -10.34 3.60
C VAL A 193 0.01 -11.72 3.67
N MET A 194 0.54 -12.59 4.52
CA MET A 194 0.13 -13.99 4.70
C MET A 194 -0.73 -14.20 5.95
N ARG A 195 -0.64 -13.34 6.97
CA ARG A 195 -1.50 -13.37 8.18
C ARG A 195 -1.93 -11.97 8.55
N VAL A 196 -3.23 -11.78 8.74
CA VAL A 196 -3.89 -10.52 9.09
C VAL A 196 -5.19 -10.82 9.83
N LEU A 197 -5.76 -9.83 10.50
CA LEU A 197 -7.15 -9.93 10.95
C LEU A 197 -8.08 -9.55 9.79
N GLY A 198 -9.19 -10.25 9.60
CA GLY A 198 -10.16 -9.88 8.58
C GLY A 198 -10.97 -11.03 8.01
N ASP A 199 -11.73 -10.73 6.96
CA ASP A 199 -12.61 -11.65 6.24
C ASP A 199 -11.82 -12.59 5.30
N PHE A 200 -10.80 -13.26 5.86
CA PHE A 200 -9.93 -14.20 5.16
C PHE A 200 -9.92 -15.54 5.91
N ASP A 201 -9.84 -16.65 5.18
CA ASP A 201 -9.73 -18.00 5.76
C ASP A 201 -8.27 -18.30 6.14
N ILE A 202 -7.77 -17.57 7.14
CA ILE A 202 -6.38 -17.57 7.61
C ILE A 202 -6.39 -17.58 9.15
N ASP A 203 -5.38 -18.23 9.77
CA ASP A 203 -5.23 -18.26 11.22
C ASP A 203 -5.03 -16.84 11.80
N PRO A 204 -5.97 -16.34 12.63
CA PRO A 204 -5.92 -14.98 13.17
C PRO A 204 -5.17 -14.88 14.49
N ARG A 205 -4.63 -15.99 15.02
CA ARG A 205 -3.90 -15.96 16.30
C ARG A 205 -2.68 -15.04 16.19
N PRO A 206 -2.46 -14.12 17.14
CA PRO A 206 -1.27 -13.30 17.16
C PRO A 206 -0.04 -14.08 17.63
N ASP A 207 1.14 -13.62 17.23
CA ASP A 207 2.38 -14.03 17.85
C ASP A 207 2.61 -13.18 19.11
N ILE A 208 2.78 -13.84 20.27
CA ILE A 208 3.00 -13.16 21.55
C ILE A 208 4.42 -13.38 22.02
N SER A 209 5.08 -12.29 22.45
CA SER A 209 6.39 -12.36 23.09
C SER A 209 6.42 -11.53 24.37
N ILE A 210 7.01 -12.11 25.42
CA ILE A 210 7.14 -11.48 26.73
C ILE A 210 8.63 -11.26 26.99
N ARG A 211 9.00 -10.04 27.39
CA ARG A 211 10.40 -9.66 27.63
C ARG A 211 10.50 -8.81 28.88
N ARG A 212 11.57 -8.98 29.66
CA ARG A 212 11.85 -8.10 30.79
C ARG A 212 12.14 -6.68 30.29
N ALA A 213 11.44 -5.70 30.84
CA ALA A 213 11.66 -4.29 30.60
C ALA A 213 12.84 -3.76 31.44
N LYS A 214 13.55 -2.79 30.88
CA LYS A 214 14.57 -1.99 31.56
C LYS A 214 14.21 -0.52 31.44
N ALA A 215 14.62 0.27 32.43
CA ALA A 215 14.56 1.73 32.32
C ALA A 215 15.39 2.19 31.11
N GLY A 216 14.83 3.10 30.32
CA GLY A 216 15.46 3.59 29.09
C GLY A 216 15.22 2.71 27.86
N ASP A 217 14.47 1.61 27.98
CA ASP A 217 13.96 0.91 26.80
C ASP A 217 13.07 1.86 25.99
N ARG A 218 13.33 1.94 24.69
CA ARG A 218 12.50 2.69 23.74
C ARG A 218 11.99 1.76 22.65
N TRP A 219 10.68 1.72 22.49
CA TRP A 219 10.01 0.98 21.44
C TRP A 219 9.57 1.90 20.31
N LEU A 220 9.74 1.42 19.07
CA LEU A 220 9.12 1.96 17.88
C LEU A 220 8.15 0.91 17.32
N LEU A 221 6.86 1.24 17.25
CA LEU A 221 5.89 0.49 16.46
C LEU A 221 5.61 1.28 15.18
N CYS A 222 5.63 0.63 14.02
CA CYS A 222 5.48 1.32 12.75
C CYS A 222 4.78 0.49 11.66
N SER A 223 4.07 1.19 10.77
CA SER A 223 3.44 0.58 9.59
C SER A 223 4.48 0.34 8.49
N ASP A 224 4.08 -0.40 7.45
CA ASP A 224 4.95 -0.72 6.33
C ASP A 224 5.38 0.54 5.56
N GLY A 225 4.57 1.60 5.57
CA GLY A 225 4.89 2.89 4.96
C GLY A 225 6.09 3.60 5.60
N LEU A 226 6.52 3.17 6.80
CA LEU A 226 7.75 3.65 7.44
C LEU A 226 8.89 2.64 7.29
N CYS A 227 8.69 1.40 7.74
CA CYS A 227 9.74 0.37 7.76
C CYS A 227 10.01 -0.29 6.39
N GLY A 228 9.18 -0.01 5.40
CA GLY A 228 9.37 -0.38 4.00
C GLY A 228 10.26 0.59 3.23
N VAL A 229 10.46 1.82 3.73
CA VAL A 229 11.29 2.85 3.07
C VAL A 229 12.53 3.25 3.85
N LEU A 230 12.48 3.24 5.20
CA LEU A 230 13.62 3.55 6.04
C LEU A 230 14.42 2.29 6.37
N GLU A 231 15.75 2.39 6.32
CA GLU A 231 16.63 1.29 6.73
C GLU A 231 16.82 1.25 8.24
N ASP A 232 17.08 0.06 8.78
CA ASP A 232 17.25 -0.16 10.23
C ASP A 232 18.35 0.73 10.83
N SER A 233 19.42 1.06 10.09
CA SER A 233 20.46 1.99 10.55
C SER A 233 19.95 3.41 10.74
N THR A 234 19.06 3.89 9.86
CA THR A 234 18.44 5.21 9.99
C THR A 234 17.47 5.25 11.17
N LEU A 235 16.77 4.14 11.41
CA LEU A 235 15.90 4.00 12.60
C LEU A 235 16.73 4.04 13.89
N GLU A 236 17.84 3.29 13.94
CA GLU A 236 18.74 3.23 15.09
C GLU A 236 19.35 4.60 15.42
N GLU A 237 19.88 5.29 14.41
CA GLU A 237 20.44 6.65 14.53
C GLU A 237 19.38 7.61 15.10
N THR A 238 18.20 7.66 14.49
CA THR A 238 17.15 8.62 14.87
C THR A 238 16.58 8.35 16.27
N LEU A 239 16.36 7.08 16.62
CA LEU A 239 15.87 6.70 17.94
C LEU A 239 16.90 6.98 19.04
N SER A 240 18.19 6.95 18.71
CA SER A 240 19.30 7.20 19.63
C SER A 240 19.62 8.68 19.81
N GLU A 241 19.52 9.48 18.75
CA GLU A 241 19.86 10.92 18.78
C GLU A 241 18.77 11.79 19.41
N LEU A 242 17.49 11.49 19.13
CA LEU A 242 16.37 12.33 19.55
C LEU A 242 15.78 11.85 20.88
N THR A 243 16.08 12.55 21.97
CA THR A 243 15.56 12.17 23.30
C THR A 243 14.06 12.40 23.44
N ASP A 244 13.50 13.43 22.79
CA ASP A 244 12.06 13.70 22.85
C ASP A 244 11.25 12.70 21.99
N PRO A 245 10.32 11.91 22.58
CA PRO A 245 9.56 10.91 21.85
C PRO A 245 8.71 11.51 20.72
N GLU A 246 8.12 12.70 20.94
CA GLU A 246 7.28 13.35 19.94
C GLU A 246 8.11 13.83 18.75
N GLU A 247 9.21 14.54 19.01
CA GLU A 247 10.15 14.96 17.97
C GLU A 247 10.70 13.75 17.20
N CYS A 248 11.00 12.65 17.88
CA CYS A 248 11.45 11.41 17.25
C CYS A 248 10.40 10.84 16.29
N ALA A 249 9.15 10.69 16.74
CA ALA A 249 8.04 10.21 15.91
C ALA A 249 7.80 11.12 14.69
N GLN A 250 7.78 12.44 14.91
CA GLN A 250 7.63 13.46 13.87
C GLN A 250 8.75 13.37 12.83
N ARG A 251 10.00 13.21 13.28
CA ARG A 251 11.18 13.11 12.41
C ARG A 251 11.12 11.84 11.56
N LEU A 252 10.78 10.71 12.15
CA LEU A 252 10.69 9.41 11.45
C LEU A 252 9.63 9.45 10.34
N VAL A 253 8.41 9.94 10.66
CA VAL A 253 7.35 10.08 9.66
C VAL A 253 7.76 11.04 8.55
N ALA A 254 8.34 12.20 8.89
CA ALA A 254 8.82 13.16 7.90
C ALA A 254 9.93 12.59 7.01
N MET A 255 10.83 11.76 7.54
CA MET A 255 11.86 11.09 6.75
C MET A 255 11.28 10.06 5.79
N ALA A 256 10.32 9.24 6.24
CA ALA A 256 9.67 8.25 5.39
C ALA A 256 8.93 8.92 4.20
N LEU A 257 8.24 10.04 4.45
CA LEU A 257 7.62 10.83 3.37
C LEU A 257 8.66 11.41 2.41
N LYS A 258 9.77 11.96 2.92
CA LYS A 258 10.88 12.47 2.10
C LYS A 258 11.58 11.38 1.30
N ALA A 259 11.67 10.17 1.83
CA ALA A 259 12.21 8.99 1.16
C ALA A 259 11.28 8.47 0.04
N GLY A 260 10.08 9.03 -0.10
CA GLY A 260 9.14 8.69 -1.16
C GLY A 260 8.17 7.57 -0.80
N SER A 261 7.78 7.45 0.48
CA SER A 261 6.74 6.51 0.88
C SER A 261 5.45 6.74 0.08
N THR A 262 4.92 5.64 -0.44
CA THR A 262 3.69 5.62 -1.25
C THR A 262 2.48 5.18 -0.43
N ASP A 263 2.65 4.89 0.85
CA ASP A 263 1.59 4.43 1.73
C ASP A 263 1.28 5.41 2.87
N ASN A 264 0.29 5.07 3.68
CA ASN A 264 0.09 5.70 4.97
C ASN A 264 1.31 5.45 5.87
N VAL A 265 1.68 6.45 6.65
CA VAL A 265 2.90 6.38 7.47
C VAL A 265 2.55 6.66 8.91
N THR A 266 2.71 5.66 9.76
CA THR A 266 2.38 5.76 11.18
C THR A 266 3.53 5.26 12.05
N ALA A 267 3.83 6.02 13.10
CA ALA A 267 4.84 5.70 14.10
C ALA A 267 4.24 5.86 15.51
N VAL A 268 4.57 4.93 16.39
CA VAL A 268 4.29 5.00 17.83
C VAL A 268 5.62 4.83 18.56
N ILE A 269 5.98 5.79 19.40
CA ILE A 269 7.14 5.71 20.29
C ILE A 269 6.64 5.40 21.70
N ALA A 270 7.29 4.45 22.36
CA ALA A 270 6.92 3.98 23.69
C ALA A 270 8.18 3.78 24.56
N ASP A 271 8.36 4.64 25.56
CA ASP A 271 9.51 4.64 26.46
C ASP A 271 9.15 4.07 27.83
N ALA A 272 9.99 3.18 28.37
CA ALA A 272 9.93 2.82 29.78
C ALA A 272 10.81 3.75 30.61
N THR A 273 10.18 4.54 31.47
CA THR A 273 10.87 5.45 32.39
C THR A 273 10.64 5.04 33.83
N VAL A 274 11.53 5.49 34.71
CA VAL A 274 11.32 5.38 36.16
C VAL A 274 10.50 6.60 36.58
N PRO A 275 9.36 6.43 37.27
CA PRO A 275 8.55 7.56 37.70
C PRO A 275 9.35 8.47 38.65
N LEU A 276 9.30 9.79 38.39
CA LEU A 276 10.01 10.81 39.17
C LEU A 276 9.38 11.07 40.56
N SER A 277 8.18 10.55 40.83
CA SER A 277 7.43 10.73 42.09
C SER A 277 6.71 9.43 42.48
N GLU A 278 6.66 9.12 43.78
CA GLU A 278 6.09 7.87 44.33
C GLU A 278 4.58 7.71 44.08
N LYS A 279 3.88 8.75 43.61
CA LYS A 279 2.53 8.67 43.06
C LYS A 279 2.36 9.68 41.92
N PRO A 280 2.04 9.26 40.68
CA PRO A 280 1.45 10.18 39.72
C PRO A 280 0.10 10.62 40.31
N THR A 281 -0.03 11.90 40.64
CA THR A 281 -1.36 12.50 40.83
C THR A 281 -2.05 12.48 39.48
N ASP A 282 -3.30 11.99 39.44
CA ASP A 282 -4.10 11.86 38.21
C ASP A 282 -4.09 13.13 37.34
N GLU A 283 -4.02 14.30 37.97
CA GLU A 283 -4.01 15.62 37.32
C GLU A 283 -2.82 15.90 36.39
N ASN A 284 -1.72 15.14 36.46
CA ASN A 284 -0.52 15.33 35.62
C ASN A 284 -0.19 14.13 34.71
N SER A 285 -1.10 13.16 34.61
CA SER A 285 -0.90 12.01 33.73
C SER A 285 -1.10 12.39 32.26
N PRO A 286 -0.21 11.96 31.34
CA PRO A 286 -0.39 12.23 29.92
C PRO A 286 -1.66 11.55 29.42
N VAL A 287 -2.50 12.32 28.72
CA VAL A 287 -3.77 11.83 28.17
C VAL A 287 -3.49 10.93 26.96
N PRO A 288 -4.17 9.76 26.83
CA PRO A 288 -3.96 8.87 25.69
C PRO A 288 -4.19 9.56 24.34
N LEU A 289 -3.30 9.27 23.38
CA LEU A 289 -3.30 9.82 22.03
C LEU A 289 -3.81 8.80 21.01
N VAL A 290 -4.59 9.27 20.06
CA VAL A 290 -5.20 8.45 19.00
C VAL A 290 -4.89 9.03 17.62
N GLY A 291 -4.28 8.23 16.75
CA GLY A 291 -3.83 8.65 15.42
C GLY A 291 -4.51 7.88 14.27
N GLY A 292 -4.49 8.47 13.08
CA GLY A 292 -4.99 7.82 11.85
C GLY A 292 -6.52 7.82 11.71
N ALA A 293 -7.08 6.74 11.15
CA ALA A 293 -8.50 6.61 10.85
C ALA A 293 -9.38 6.63 12.12
N VAL A 294 -8.90 6.02 13.20
CA VAL A 294 -9.60 5.94 14.49
C VAL A 294 -9.81 7.33 15.14
N SER A 295 -9.05 8.36 14.75
CA SER A 295 -9.25 9.75 15.19
C SER A 295 -10.62 10.32 14.78
N ALA A 296 -11.36 9.68 13.86
CA ALA A 296 -12.74 10.02 13.55
C ALA A 296 -13.77 9.45 14.58
N SER A 297 -13.34 8.54 15.46
CA SER A 297 -14.18 7.80 16.41
C SER A 297 -13.72 7.96 17.88
N LEU A 298 -13.14 9.12 18.22
CA LEU A 298 -12.53 9.39 19.53
C LEU A 298 -13.49 9.15 20.70
N GLU A 299 -14.75 9.55 20.57
CA GLU A 299 -15.76 9.40 21.61
C GLU A 299 -15.93 7.93 22.00
N SER A 300 -15.89 7.04 21.02
CA SER A 300 -16.02 5.61 21.29
C SER A 300 -14.84 5.03 22.04
N ILE A 301 -13.63 5.58 21.84
CA ILE A 301 -12.44 5.17 22.59
C ILE A 301 -12.53 5.71 24.01
N ALA A 302 -12.87 7.00 24.17
CA ALA A 302 -13.06 7.63 25.49
C ALA A 302 -14.07 6.85 26.34
N ASP A 303 -15.18 6.42 25.73
CA ASP A 303 -16.21 5.60 26.40
C ASP A 303 -15.71 4.19 26.76
N ILE A 304 -14.77 3.62 26.00
CA ILE A 304 -14.22 2.27 26.28
C ILE A 304 -13.23 2.32 27.45
N ILE A 305 -12.41 3.37 27.53
CA ILE A 305 -11.39 3.51 28.58
C ILE A 305 -11.85 4.33 29.79
N ASP A 306 -13.07 4.89 29.75
CA ASP A 306 -13.65 5.83 30.74
C ASP A 306 -12.74 7.02 31.10
N GLU A 307 -11.93 7.46 30.13
CA GLU A 307 -10.95 8.55 30.26
C GLU A 307 -11.00 9.46 29.04
N SER A 308 -10.44 10.67 29.18
CA SER A 308 -10.32 11.58 28.04
C SER A 308 -9.29 11.04 27.05
N VAL A 309 -9.52 11.25 25.75
CA VAL A 309 -8.55 10.95 24.70
C VAL A 309 -8.37 12.13 23.77
N VAL A 310 -7.17 12.28 23.23
CA VAL A 310 -6.82 13.39 22.33
C VAL A 310 -6.36 12.85 20.99
N THR A 311 -6.67 13.57 19.92
CA THR A 311 -6.06 13.30 18.62
C THR A 311 -4.56 13.49 18.67
N ALA A 312 -3.82 12.58 18.06
CA ALA A 312 -2.39 12.69 17.83
C ALA A 312 -2.01 14.05 17.21
N PRO A 313 -0.83 14.61 17.56
CA PRO A 313 -0.36 15.85 16.96
C PRO A 313 -0.20 15.69 15.45
N ALA A 314 -0.64 16.70 14.70
CA ALA A 314 -0.44 16.75 13.26
C ALA A 314 1.06 16.76 12.94
N LEU A 315 1.43 16.23 11.77
CA LEU A 315 2.81 16.26 11.31
C LEU A 315 3.27 17.72 11.17
N LYS A 316 4.32 18.08 11.91
CA LYS A 316 4.95 19.40 11.85
C LYS A 316 5.57 19.56 10.47
N ALA A 317 5.01 20.47 9.66
CA ALA A 317 5.58 20.79 8.36
C ALA A 317 7.01 21.29 8.55
N ASP A 318 7.96 20.69 7.82
CA ASP A 318 9.34 21.13 7.79
C ASP A 318 9.40 22.61 7.40
N GLN A 319 9.93 23.46 8.28
CA GLN A 319 10.00 24.90 8.07
C GLN A 319 10.89 25.17 6.84
N GLY A 320 10.26 25.36 5.67
CA GLY A 320 10.96 25.55 4.39
C GLY A 320 10.62 24.55 3.28
N SER A 321 9.70 23.61 3.51
CA SER A 321 9.30 22.65 2.47
C SER A 321 8.72 23.34 1.22
N PRO A 322 8.92 22.77 0.02
CA PRO A 322 8.29 23.26 -1.21
C PRO A 322 6.75 23.33 -1.11
N ALA A 323 6.13 22.41 -0.36
CA ALA A 323 4.69 22.38 -0.12
C ALA A 323 4.21 23.60 0.67
N GLN A 324 4.96 24.06 1.68
CA GLN A 324 4.61 25.26 2.42
C GLN A 324 4.85 26.53 1.60
N ARG A 325 5.91 26.57 0.77
CA ARG A 325 6.11 27.65 -0.21
C ARG A 325 4.97 27.70 -1.24
N ALA A 326 4.51 26.55 -1.71
CA ALA A 326 3.37 26.46 -2.61
C ALA A 326 2.05 26.87 -1.91
N ALA A 327 1.82 26.41 -0.68
CA ALA A 327 0.64 26.77 0.11
C ALA A 327 0.59 28.27 0.43
N ALA A 328 1.73 28.88 0.77
CA ALA A 328 1.85 30.33 0.98
C ALA A 328 1.56 31.12 -0.30
N LEU A 329 2.08 30.69 -1.45
CA LEU A 329 1.79 31.28 -2.75
C LEU A 329 0.31 31.15 -3.15
N MET A 330 -0.36 30.06 -2.77
CA MET A 330 -1.78 29.85 -3.02
C MET A 330 -2.68 30.67 -2.07
N GLN A 331 -2.24 30.92 -0.83
CA GLN A 331 -2.96 31.75 0.13
C GLN A 331 -2.95 33.24 -0.25
N GLU A 332 -1.91 33.74 -0.91
CA GLU A 332 -1.88 35.13 -1.41
C GLU A 332 -2.91 35.41 -2.53
N GLN A 333 -3.47 34.37 -3.16
CA GLN A 333 -4.39 34.52 -4.31
C GLN A 333 -5.89 34.42 -3.97
N LYS A 334 -6.28 34.14 -2.72
CA LYS A 334 -7.69 33.95 -2.36
C LYS A 334 -8.26 35.17 -1.62
N PRO A 335 -9.34 35.82 -2.10
CA PRO A 335 -9.95 36.93 -1.38
C PRO A 335 -10.59 36.44 -0.08
N LYS A 336 -10.38 37.22 0.97
CA LYS A 336 -10.80 37.01 2.36
C LYS A 336 -12.34 36.98 2.44
N ASN A 337 -12.93 35.80 2.42
CA ASN A 337 -14.32 35.57 2.83
C ASN A 337 -14.34 34.45 3.86
N GLU A 338 -15.06 34.72 4.96
CA GLU A 338 -15.21 33.90 6.16
C GLU A 338 -15.58 32.44 5.82
N GLN A 339 -14.62 31.55 6.02
CA GLN A 339 -14.83 30.10 6.04
C GLN A 339 -13.77 29.45 6.92
N THR A 340 -14.19 29.20 8.17
CA THR A 340 -13.71 28.16 9.10
C THR A 340 -12.20 27.93 9.21
N ASP A 341 -11.58 28.60 10.18
CA ASP A 341 -10.34 28.20 10.84
C ASP A 341 -10.58 26.94 11.72
N GLU A 342 -11.08 25.85 11.14
CA GLU A 342 -11.44 24.61 11.86
C GLU A 342 -10.48 23.46 11.57
N ALA A 343 -9.26 23.76 11.13
CA ALA A 343 -8.23 22.75 10.86
C ALA A 343 -6.90 23.20 11.44
N THR A 344 -6.67 22.93 12.74
CA THR A 344 -5.35 22.67 13.37
C THR A 344 -5.36 22.57 14.91
N SER A 345 -6.51 22.57 15.60
CA SER A 345 -6.54 22.32 17.05
C SER A 345 -6.72 20.82 17.34
N PRO A 346 -5.92 20.21 18.25
CA PRO A 346 -6.12 18.83 18.67
C PRO A 346 -7.53 18.68 19.27
N ARG A 347 -8.27 17.68 18.80
CA ARG A 347 -9.62 17.39 19.30
C ARG A 347 -9.51 16.51 20.53
N VAL A 348 -10.20 16.91 21.59
CA VAL A 348 -10.32 16.15 22.83
C VAL A 348 -11.72 15.54 22.88
N ALA A 349 -11.81 14.25 23.19
CA ALA A 349 -13.06 13.58 23.50
C ALA A 349 -13.08 13.17 24.97
N GLN A 350 -14.22 13.40 25.63
CA GLN A 350 -14.47 13.00 27.01
C GLN A 350 -15.40 11.79 27.07
N PRO A 351 -15.27 10.94 28.11
CA PRO A 351 -16.17 9.83 28.33
C PRO A 351 -17.60 10.36 28.54
N SER A 352 -18.58 9.57 28.14
CA SER A 352 -20.01 9.90 28.20
C SER A 352 -20.49 10.31 29.59
N SER A 353 -19.86 9.82 30.65
CA SER A 353 -20.12 10.17 32.04
C SER A 353 -19.72 11.63 32.39
N GLN A 354 -18.69 12.17 31.74
CA GLN A 354 -18.13 13.51 32.00
C GLN A 354 -18.48 14.51 30.90
N ARG A 355 -18.96 14.04 29.76
CA ARG A 355 -19.44 14.88 28.66
C ARG A 355 -20.54 15.78 29.23
N PRO A 356 -20.35 17.12 29.28
CA PRO A 356 -21.42 18.00 29.71
C PRO A 356 -22.63 17.70 28.82
N GLU A 357 -23.80 17.54 29.45
CA GLU A 357 -25.09 17.57 28.78
C GLU A 357 -25.22 18.96 28.15
N THR A 358 -24.55 19.15 27.03
CA THR A 358 -24.76 20.31 26.19
C THR A 358 -26.21 20.20 25.75
N THR A 359 -27.02 21.14 26.24
CA THR A 359 -28.33 21.46 25.66
C THR A 359 -28.22 21.94 24.21
N ASP A 360 -27.03 21.94 23.62
CA ASP A 360 -26.90 21.58 22.21
C ASP A 360 -27.11 20.08 22.07
N VAL A 361 -28.39 19.73 22.03
CA VAL A 361 -28.83 18.53 21.33
C VAL A 361 -28.33 18.71 19.89
N ALA A 362 -27.09 18.30 19.62
CA ALA A 362 -26.69 17.81 18.32
C ALA A 362 -27.53 16.56 18.13
N MET A 363 -28.77 16.79 17.70
CA MET A 363 -29.77 15.78 17.44
C MET A 363 -29.07 14.68 16.63
N PRO A 364 -29.05 13.42 17.12
CA PRO A 364 -28.59 12.34 16.27
C PRO A 364 -29.43 12.46 15.01
N ASN A 365 -28.77 12.58 13.85
CA ASN A 365 -29.37 12.73 12.52
C ASN A 365 -30.34 11.56 12.23
N THR A 366 -31.49 11.64 12.87
CA THR A 366 -32.59 10.69 12.89
C THR A 366 -33.77 11.60 12.63
N GLY A 367 -34.00 11.83 11.33
CA GLY A 367 -34.91 12.83 10.77
C GLY A 367 -35.91 13.41 11.78
N GLU A 368 -35.55 14.56 12.35
CA GLU A 368 -36.37 15.23 13.35
C GLU A 368 -37.80 15.36 12.85
N ILE A 369 -38.70 14.86 13.67
CA ILE A 369 -40.12 15.00 13.49
C ILE A 369 -40.42 16.51 13.55
N PRO A 370 -40.90 17.14 12.47
CA PRO A 370 -41.09 18.58 12.41
C PRO A 370 -42.13 19.00 13.44
N VAL A 371 -41.79 19.96 14.28
CA VAL A 371 -42.72 20.55 15.26
C VAL A 371 -43.74 21.40 14.49
N VAL A 372 -44.99 20.95 14.46
CA VAL A 372 -46.07 21.64 13.76
C VAL A 372 -46.86 22.47 14.77
N GLN A 373 -47.00 23.78 14.51
CA GLN A 373 -47.89 24.65 15.27
C GLN A 373 -49.33 24.45 14.77
N LYS A 374 -50.17 23.91 15.63
CA LYS A 374 -51.59 23.68 15.33
C LYS A 374 -52.35 25.00 15.29
N ARG A 375 -53.53 24.98 14.66
CA ARG A 375 -54.41 26.16 14.55
C ARG A 375 -54.93 26.68 15.90
N ASP A 376 -54.88 25.85 16.94
CA ASP A 376 -55.22 26.22 18.31
C ASP A 376 -54.07 26.88 19.08
N GLY A 377 -52.90 27.05 18.45
CA GLY A 377 -51.69 27.65 19.03
C GLY A 377 -50.78 26.65 19.75
N SER A 378 -51.20 25.41 19.95
CA SER A 378 -50.37 24.38 20.57
C SER A 378 -49.32 23.83 19.59
N ALA A 379 -48.11 23.58 20.08
CA ALA A 379 -47.05 22.93 19.31
C ALA A 379 -47.03 21.43 19.62
N SER A 380 -46.97 20.58 18.60
CA SER A 380 -46.92 19.12 18.75
C SER A 380 -45.72 18.56 17.99
N ALA A 381 -44.97 17.68 18.65
CA ALA A 381 -43.86 16.90 18.10
C ALA A 381 -44.15 15.39 18.14
N ASP A 382 -45.38 14.99 18.48
CA ASP A 382 -45.76 13.58 18.59
C ASP A 382 -45.88 12.95 17.19
N PRO A 383 -45.11 11.88 16.87
CA PRO A 383 -45.20 11.19 15.58
C PRO A 383 -46.56 10.54 15.30
N HIS A 384 -47.43 10.35 16.30
CA HIS A 384 -48.79 9.85 16.12
C HIS A 384 -49.82 10.95 15.82
N ASP A 385 -49.40 12.22 15.81
CA ASP A 385 -50.26 13.35 15.46
C ASP A 385 -50.49 13.42 13.93
N PRO A 386 -51.75 13.53 13.46
CA PRO A 386 -52.05 13.55 12.02
C PRO A 386 -51.45 14.74 11.27
N GLU A 387 -51.19 15.88 11.91
CA GLU A 387 -50.59 17.05 11.24
C GLU A 387 -49.07 16.90 11.08
N VAL A 388 -48.41 16.38 12.12
CA VAL A 388 -46.98 16.07 12.13
C VAL A 388 -46.63 14.95 11.14
N ALA A 389 -47.43 13.88 11.11
CA ALA A 389 -47.25 12.78 10.17
C ALA A 389 -47.39 13.20 8.69
N ARG A 390 -48.20 14.23 8.40
CA ARG A 390 -48.31 14.82 7.05
C ARG A 390 -47.06 15.62 6.68
N ALA A 391 -46.53 16.41 7.62
CA ALA A 391 -45.32 17.19 7.42
C ALA A 391 -44.08 16.31 7.14
N ILE A 392 -43.95 15.17 7.84
CA ILE A 392 -42.90 14.17 7.58
C ILE A 392 -43.02 13.63 6.15
N LYS A 393 -44.23 13.24 5.70
CA LYS A 393 -44.45 12.70 4.35
C LYS A 393 -44.13 13.71 3.24
N THR A 394 -44.39 15.00 3.46
CA THR A 394 -44.05 16.05 2.49
C THR A 394 -42.54 16.26 2.38
N GLN A 395 -41.82 16.33 3.51
CA GLN A 395 -40.35 16.46 3.50
C GLN A 395 -39.67 15.25 2.86
N GLN A 396 -40.11 14.03 3.16
CA GLN A 396 -39.57 12.82 2.53
C GLN A 396 -39.78 12.80 1.01
N ARG A 397 -40.92 13.30 0.52
CA ARG A 397 -41.19 13.42 -0.93
C ARG A 397 -40.26 14.43 -1.59
N GLU A 398 -40.01 15.57 -0.96
CA GLU A 398 -39.13 16.60 -1.48
C GLU A 398 -37.67 16.14 -1.52
N GLN A 399 -37.18 15.52 -0.45
CA GLN A 399 -35.84 14.93 -0.41
C GLN A 399 -35.66 13.84 -1.48
N ALA A 400 -36.65 12.96 -1.65
CA ALA A 400 -36.63 11.94 -2.71
C ALA A 400 -36.63 12.56 -4.13
N GLN A 401 -37.34 13.66 -4.34
CA GLN A 401 -37.32 14.39 -5.61
C GLN A 401 -35.97 15.07 -5.87
N GLN A 402 -35.34 15.66 -4.86
CA GLN A 402 -34.02 16.28 -5.00
C GLN A 402 -32.92 15.25 -5.26
N ALA A 403 -32.94 14.11 -4.55
CA ALA A 403 -32.02 13.00 -4.78
C ALA A 403 -32.16 12.41 -6.20
N ARG A 404 -33.40 12.24 -6.69
CA ARG A 404 -33.66 11.80 -8.08
C ARG A 404 -33.13 12.79 -9.12
N LYS A 405 -33.30 14.10 -8.90
CA LYS A 405 -32.75 15.14 -9.79
C LYS A 405 -31.22 15.12 -9.84
N ARG A 406 -30.53 14.99 -8.70
CA ARG A 406 -29.07 14.89 -8.64
C ARG A 406 -28.54 13.65 -9.37
N ARG A 407 -29.17 12.49 -9.12
CA ARG A 407 -28.79 11.21 -9.74
C ARG A 407 -29.01 11.19 -11.26
N SER A 408 -30.06 11.85 -11.74
CA SER A 408 -30.33 12.00 -13.18
C SER A 408 -29.30 12.88 -13.88
N ARG A 409 -28.88 13.99 -13.26
CA ARG A 409 -27.87 14.89 -13.83
C ARG A 409 -26.50 14.21 -13.93
N PHE A 410 -26.11 13.49 -12.87
CA PHE A 410 -24.84 12.75 -12.83
C PHE A 410 -24.79 11.62 -13.88
N ARG A 411 -25.91 10.92 -14.12
CA ARG A 411 -25.99 9.92 -15.18
C ARG A 411 -25.85 10.54 -16.58
N MET A 412 -26.48 11.70 -16.82
CA MET A 412 -26.37 12.38 -18.13
C MET A 412 -24.96 12.90 -18.40
N THR A 413 -24.24 13.38 -17.38
CA THR A 413 -22.83 13.81 -17.54
C THR A 413 -21.90 12.65 -17.87
N ILE A 414 -22.09 11.49 -17.24
CA ILE A 414 -21.29 10.28 -17.55
C ILE A 414 -21.56 9.81 -18.99
N ILE A 415 -22.84 9.76 -19.41
CA ILE A 415 -23.21 9.39 -20.78
C ILE A 415 -22.58 10.36 -21.79
N GLY A 416 -22.57 11.66 -21.49
CA GLY A 416 -21.92 12.67 -22.34
C GLY A 416 -20.42 12.43 -22.51
N ILE A 417 -19.70 12.09 -21.43
CA ILE A 417 -18.26 11.78 -21.49
C ILE A 417 -18.00 10.54 -22.34
N ILE A 418 -18.78 9.47 -22.18
CA ILE A 418 -18.63 8.24 -22.96
C ILE A 418 -18.84 8.50 -24.45
N VAL A 419 -19.87 9.28 -24.81
CA VAL A 419 -20.14 9.65 -26.21
C VAL A 419 -19.00 10.49 -26.79
N ALA A 420 -18.44 11.42 -26.02
CA ALA A 420 -17.29 12.22 -26.46
C ALA A 420 -16.06 11.36 -26.74
N VAL A 421 -15.74 10.40 -25.85
CA VAL A 421 -14.62 9.46 -26.05
C VAL A 421 -14.83 8.60 -27.29
N LEU A 422 -16.05 8.08 -27.51
CA LEU A 422 -16.38 7.29 -28.71
C LEU A 422 -16.25 8.12 -29.99
N LEU A 423 -16.63 9.40 -29.98
CA LEU A 423 -16.46 10.29 -31.13
C LEU A 423 -14.98 10.56 -31.44
N VAL A 424 -14.14 10.75 -30.41
CA VAL A 424 -12.69 10.93 -30.59
C VAL A 424 -12.04 9.67 -31.16
N LEU A 425 -12.37 8.50 -30.61
CA LEU A 425 -11.87 7.22 -31.11
C LEU A 425 -12.34 6.93 -32.54
N GLY A 426 -13.62 7.20 -32.85
CA GLY A 426 -14.16 7.06 -34.20
C GLY A 426 -13.50 8.02 -35.20
N GLY A 427 -13.25 9.27 -34.79
CA GLY A 427 -12.54 10.26 -35.60
C GLY A 427 -11.09 9.85 -35.89
N ALA A 428 -10.37 9.35 -34.88
CA ALA A 428 -9.01 8.84 -35.05
C ALA A 428 -8.97 7.62 -36.00
N GLY A 429 -9.91 6.68 -35.83
CA GLY A 429 -10.05 5.53 -36.73
C GLY A 429 -10.37 5.93 -38.17
N PHE A 430 -11.25 6.92 -38.38
CA PHE A 430 -11.58 7.43 -39.71
C PHE A 430 -10.38 8.12 -40.39
N MET A 431 -9.58 8.90 -39.65
CA MET A 431 -8.36 9.49 -40.18
C MET A 431 -7.33 8.43 -40.56
N ALA A 432 -7.13 7.41 -39.73
CA ALA A 432 -6.23 6.30 -40.03
C ALA A 432 -6.68 5.50 -41.26
N PHE A 433 -7.98 5.22 -41.38
CA PHE A 433 -8.55 4.55 -42.55
C PHE A 433 -8.39 5.38 -43.82
N ARG A 434 -8.65 6.69 -43.76
CA ARG A 434 -8.47 7.59 -44.91
C ARG A 434 -7.01 7.68 -45.34
N TRP A 435 -6.06 7.69 -44.40
CA TRP A 435 -4.63 7.67 -44.70
C TRP A 435 -4.21 6.33 -45.32
N SER A 436 -4.71 5.21 -44.82
CA SER A 436 -4.46 3.89 -45.41
C SER A 436 -4.85 3.83 -46.89
N GLN A 437 -5.94 4.49 -47.28
CA GLN A 437 -6.43 4.49 -48.67
C GLN A 437 -5.59 5.33 -49.64
N THR A 438 -4.61 6.11 -49.17
CA THR A 438 -3.70 6.87 -50.05
C THR A 438 -2.42 6.12 -50.42
N GLN A 439 -2.18 4.97 -49.79
CA GLN A 439 -0.99 4.15 -50.03
C GLN A 439 -1.28 3.03 -51.03
N TYR A 440 -0.26 2.65 -51.81
CA TYR A 440 -0.29 1.50 -52.70
C TYR A 440 0.85 0.55 -52.33
N TYR A 441 0.69 -0.75 -52.57
CA TYR A 441 1.80 -1.68 -52.43
C TYR A 441 1.76 -2.78 -53.48
N LEU A 442 2.92 -3.37 -53.76
CA LEU A 442 3.05 -4.55 -54.61
C LEU A 442 3.13 -5.80 -53.73
N GLY A 443 2.28 -6.79 -54.03
CA GLY A 443 2.22 -8.06 -53.32
C GLY A 443 2.02 -9.24 -54.27
N GLU A 444 1.95 -10.44 -53.71
CA GLU A 444 1.67 -11.67 -54.45
C GLU A 444 0.16 -11.98 -54.41
N ALA A 445 -0.44 -12.16 -55.60
CA ALA A 445 -1.80 -12.64 -55.77
C ALA A 445 -1.82 -13.83 -56.71
N GLU A 446 -2.21 -15.02 -56.23
CA GLU A 446 -2.36 -16.24 -57.04
C GLU A 446 -1.13 -16.54 -57.92
N GLY A 447 0.08 -16.34 -57.39
CA GLY A 447 1.35 -16.62 -58.08
C GLY A 447 1.81 -15.55 -59.08
N SER A 448 1.13 -14.39 -59.14
CA SER A 448 1.54 -13.24 -59.96
C SER A 448 1.68 -11.96 -59.13
N VAL A 449 2.49 -11.01 -59.60
CA VAL A 449 2.66 -9.71 -58.92
C VAL A 449 1.38 -8.87 -59.14
N ALA A 450 0.79 -8.36 -58.06
CA ALA A 450 -0.39 -7.51 -58.11
C ALA A 450 -0.17 -6.20 -57.36
N ILE A 451 -0.82 -5.15 -57.84
CA ILE A 451 -0.84 -3.82 -57.21
C ILE A 451 -2.09 -3.72 -56.36
N TYR A 452 -1.90 -3.48 -55.07
CA TYR A 452 -2.95 -3.28 -54.08
C TYR A 452 -3.02 -1.81 -53.67
N GLN A 453 -4.22 -1.32 -53.38
CA GLN A 453 -4.43 -0.02 -52.74
C GLN A 453 -4.81 -0.26 -51.26
N GLY A 454 -4.01 0.28 -50.35
CA GLY A 454 -4.13 0.08 -48.91
C GLY A 454 -2.79 -0.20 -48.21
N VAL A 455 -2.85 -0.70 -46.98
CA VAL A 455 -1.70 -1.14 -46.18
C VAL A 455 -1.72 -2.67 -46.08
N PRO A 456 -0.57 -3.38 -46.17
CA PRO A 456 -0.49 -4.83 -46.07
C PRO A 456 -0.63 -5.31 -44.62
N THR A 457 -1.75 -5.04 -43.97
CA THR A 457 -2.03 -5.49 -42.60
C THR A 457 -3.53 -5.74 -42.41
N ASP A 458 -3.86 -6.85 -41.78
CA ASP A 458 -5.22 -7.19 -41.39
C ASP A 458 -5.54 -6.61 -40.02
N LEU A 459 -6.63 -5.86 -39.94
CA LEU A 459 -7.11 -5.30 -38.66
C LEU A 459 -8.50 -5.85 -38.38
N PHE A 460 -8.64 -6.60 -37.29
CA PHE A 460 -9.90 -7.25 -36.87
C PHE A 460 -10.55 -8.13 -37.95
N GLY A 461 -9.74 -8.81 -38.78
CA GLY A 461 -10.24 -9.76 -39.79
C GLY A 461 -10.78 -9.12 -41.08
N PHE A 462 -10.61 -7.80 -41.25
CA PHE A 462 -10.93 -7.11 -42.50
C PHE A 462 -9.63 -6.72 -43.22
N SER A 463 -9.51 -7.12 -44.50
CA SER A 463 -8.43 -6.62 -45.36
C SER A 463 -8.64 -5.13 -45.61
N LEU A 464 -7.67 -4.33 -45.17
CA LEU A 464 -7.61 -2.88 -45.42
C LEU A 464 -7.06 -2.54 -46.81
N SER A 465 -6.88 -3.57 -47.65
CA SER A 465 -6.40 -3.44 -49.02
C SER A 465 -7.27 -4.20 -50.01
N HIS A 466 -7.33 -3.69 -51.24
CA HIS A 466 -8.00 -4.35 -52.34
C HIS A 466 -7.10 -4.37 -53.58
N GLU A 467 -7.23 -5.42 -54.40
CA GLU A 467 -6.47 -5.58 -55.64
C GLU A 467 -6.99 -4.59 -56.68
N VAL A 468 -6.10 -3.72 -57.19
CA VAL A 468 -6.43 -2.73 -58.21
C VAL A 468 -6.05 -3.21 -59.61
N LYS A 469 -4.90 -3.89 -59.73
CA LYS A 469 -4.40 -4.40 -61.02
C LYS A 469 -3.51 -5.62 -60.83
N ARG A 470 -3.82 -6.68 -61.55
CA ARG A 470 -2.96 -7.86 -61.72
C ARG A 470 -1.99 -7.65 -62.86
N THR A 471 -0.73 -8.01 -62.68
CA THR A 471 0.27 -8.00 -63.76
C THR A 471 0.56 -9.42 -64.25
N ASP A 472 1.08 -9.54 -65.47
CA ASP A 472 1.40 -10.84 -66.08
C ASP A 472 2.75 -11.42 -65.60
N ILE A 473 3.33 -10.88 -64.51
CA ILE A 473 4.64 -11.27 -63.98
C ILE A 473 4.46 -12.41 -62.97
N THR A 474 4.95 -13.60 -63.29
CA THR A 474 4.87 -14.78 -62.42
C THR A 474 5.91 -14.72 -61.30
N VAL A 475 5.49 -14.86 -60.04
CA VAL A 475 6.35 -14.74 -58.85
C VAL A 475 7.44 -15.80 -58.81
N LEU A 476 7.16 -17.01 -59.32
CA LEU A 476 8.14 -18.10 -59.41
C LEU A 476 9.31 -17.82 -60.36
N SER A 477 9.15 -16.88 -61.29
CA SER A 477 10.21 -16.43 -62.21
C SER A 477 11.11 -15.35 -61.61
N LEU A 478 10.79 -14.87 -60.41
CA LEU A 478 11.53 -13.80 -59.74
C LEU A 478 12.63 -14.34 -58.81
N PRO A 479 13.78 -13.64 -58.74
CA PRO A 479 14.83 -13.92 -57.77
C PRO A 479 14.33 -13.99 -56.32
N ALA A 480 15.02 -14.78 -55.48
CA ALA A 480 14.58 -15.07 -54.10
C ALA A 480 14.40 -13.82 -53.22
N ASN A 481 15.22 -12.80 -53.41
CA ASN A 481 15.12 -11.52 -52.70
C ASN A 481 13.84 -10.75 -53.06
N TRP A 482 13.42 -10.77 -54.33
CA TRP A 482 12.17 -10.13 -54.77
C TRP A 482 10.95 -10.87 -54.25
N ARG A 483 11.00 -12.21 -54.19
CA ARG A 483 9.91 -13.01 -53.58
C ARG A 483 9.74 -12.69 -52.09
N GLU A 484 10.85 -12.54 -51.35
CA GLU A 484 10.80 -12.16 -49.94
C GLU A 484 10.25 -10.73 -49.75
N GLN A 485 10.66 -9.77 -50.59
CA GLN A 485 10.17 -8.40 -50.52
C GLN A 485 8.69 -8.26 -50.93
N LEU A 486 8.24 -8.98 -51.95
CA LEU A 486 6.84 -9.03 -52.36
C LEU A 486 5.96 -9.70 -51.31
N SER A 487 6.47 -10.72 -50.59
CA SER A 487 5.74 -11.34 -49.48
C SER A 487 5.50 -10.40 -48.29
N ARG A 488 6.36 -9.39 -48.10
CA ARG A 488 6.21 -8.36 -47.06
C ARG A 488 5.40 -7.15 -47.51
N GLY A 489 5.13 -7.02 -48.82
CA GLY A 489 4.46 -5.87 -49.42
C GLY A 489 5.40 -4.69 -49.61
N ILE A 490 5.65 -4.30 -50.86
CA ILE A 490 6.49 -3.14 -51.19
C ILE A 490 5.62 -1.91 -51.28
N THR A 491 5.67 -1.03 -50.27
CA THR A 491 4.85 0.18 -50.20
C THR A 491 5.39 1.30 -51.09
N VAL A 492 4.49 1.97 -51.83
CA VAL A 492 4.78 3.10 -52.71
C VAL A 492 3.74 4.19 -52.56
N GLY A 493 4.13 5.45 -52.80
CA GLY A 493 3.29 6.62 -52.51
C GLY A 493 2.23 6.93 -53.57
N SER A 494 2.29 6.27 -54.74
CA SER A 494 1.35 6.50 -55.83
C SER A 494 1.21 5.29 -56.78
N TYR A 495 0.10 5.23 -57.50
CA TYR A 495 -0.14 4.20 -58.52
C TYR A 495 0.88 4.25 -59.68
N ALA A 496 1.29 5.45 -60.12
CA ALA A 496 2.28 5.61 -61.19
C ALA A 496 3.67 5.08 -60.78
N GLU A 497 4.02 5.28 -59.51
CA GLU A 497 5.24 4.74 -58.92
C GLU A 497 5.17 3.22 -58.78
N ALA A 498 4.00 2.68 -58.41
CA ALA A 498 3.74 1.24 -58.38
C ALA A 498 3.94 0.58 -59.75
N GLU A 499 3.44 1.20 -60.82
CA GLU A 499 3.57 0.70 -62.18
C GLU A 499 5.03 0.77 -62.67
N THR A 500 5.75 1.84 -62.33
CA THR A 500 7.18 2.00 -62.65
C THR A 500 8.03 0.94 -61.93
N HIS A 501 7.72 0.65 -60.66
CA HIS A 501 8.37 -0.40 -59.90
C HIS A 501 8.07 -1.80 -60.48
N ALA A 502 6.82 -2.08 -60.86
CA ALA A 502 6.46 -3.33 -61.52
C ALA A 502 7.21 -3.51 -62.86
N GLN A 503 7.37 -2.44 -63.64
CA GLN A 503 8.16 -2.47 -64.88
C GLN A 503 9.65 -2.73 -64.63
N THR A 504 10.22 -2.17 -63.56
CA THR A 504 11.62 -2.41 -63.16
C THR A 504 11.84 -3.87 -62.78
N ILE A 505 10.91 -4.44 -62.01
CA ILE A 505 10.92 -5.86 -61.63
C ILE A 505 10.83 -6.74 -62.89
N ARG A 506 9.98 -6.36 -63.86
CA ARG A 506 9.85 -7.04 -65.14
C ARG A 506 11.14 -7.02 -65.96
N GLN A 507 11.76 -5.85 -66.12
CA GLN A 507 13.00 -5.70 -66.88
C GLN A 507 14.13 -6.53 -66.28
N GLN A 508 14.28 -6.53 -64.95
CA GLN A 508 15.27 -7.36 -64.27
C GLN A 508 14.99 -8.86 -64.44
N ALA A 509 13.72 -9.27 -64.45
CA ALA A 509 13.34 -10.66 -64.71
C ALA A 509 13.66 -11.09 -66.15
N GLU A 510 13.38 -10.23 -67.14
CA GLU A 510 13.66 -10.47 -68.57
C GLU A 510 15.18 -10.47 -68.88
N ASP A 511 15.96 -9.59 -68.25
CA ASP A 511 17.42 -9.52 -68.39
C ASP A 511 18.11 -10.78 -67.82
N LEU A 512 17.59 -11.34 -66.72
CA LEU A 512 18.10 -12.58 -66.14
C LEU A 512 17.72 -13.81 -66.97
N GLN A 513 16.49 -13.87 -67.51
CA GLN A 513 16.08 -14.92 -68.44
C GLN A 513 16.86 -14.89 -69.77
N SER A 514 17.32 -13.70 -70.18
CA SER A 514 18.13 -13.53 -71.38
C SER A 514 19.58 -13.99 -71.20
N GLN A 515 20.07 -14.06 -69.96
CA GLN A 515 21.40 -14.60 -69.64
C GLN A 515 21.42 -16.14 -69.51
N GLU A 516 20.27 -16.80 -69.35
CA GLU A 516 20.15 -18.26 -69.20
C GLU A 516 19.89 -19.04 -70.51
N LYS A 517 19.78 -18.39 -71.69
CA LYS A 517 19.63 -19.10 -72.98
C LYS A 517 20.96 -19.63 -73.55
N PRO A 518 21.17 -20.95 -73.73
CA PRO A 518 22.33 -21.50 -74.44
C PRO A 518 22.24 -21.24 -75.95
N LYS A 519 23.39 -20.98 -76.58
CA LYS A 519 23.55 -20.90 -78.04
C LYS A 519 23.58 -22.30 -78.65
N ASP A 520 22.52 -22.68 -79.36
CA ASP A 520 22.52 -23.81 -80.30
C ASP A 520 22.47 -23.28 -81.73
N GLU A 521 23.54 -23.51 -82.51
CA GLU A 521 23.47 -23.75 -83.97
C GLU A 521 24.84 -24.18 -84.54
N PHE A 522 24.98 -25.47 -84.90
CA PHE A 522 25.28 -25.86 -86.28
C PHE A 522 24.99 -27.36 -86.50
N GLY A 523 24.25 -27.66 -87.56
CA GLY A 523 23.56 -28.94 -87.78
C GLY A 523 24.26 -29.98 -88.66
N GLY A 524 23.47 -30.99 -89.07
CA GLY A 524 23.73 -31.81 -90.26
C GLY A 524 23.74 -33.32 -90.06
N ALA A 525 22.56 -33.93 -90.27
CA ALA A 525 22.26 -35.19 -90.98
C ALA A 525 23.14 -36.48 -90.88
N GLU A 526 22.38 -37.57 -90.66
CA GLU A 526 22.46 -38.92 -91.24
C GLU A 526 23.43 -40.02 -90.75
N GLN A 527 22.77 -41.15 -90.45
CA GLN A 527 23.10 -42.57 -90.68
C GLN A 527 23.98 -43.40 -89.71
N THR A 528 23.38 -44.57 -89.42
CA THR A 528 23.95 -45.93 -89.21
C THR A 528 24.44 -46.38 -87.83
N ASP A 529 23.73 -47.41 -87.37
CA ASP A 529 24.17 -48.69 -86.79
C ASP A 529 24.81 -48.81 -85.39
N GLN A 530 24.17 -49.71 -84.64
CA GLN A 530 24.71 -50.78 -83.79
C GLN A 530 25.42 -50.48 -82.45
N SER A 531 24.77 -51.05 -81.42
CA SER A 531 25.32 -52.01 -80.44
C SER A 531 25.92 -51.52 -79.12
N GLY A 532 25.61 -52.31 -78.07
CA GLY A 532 26.45 -52.53 -76.88
C GLY A 532 26.14 -51.62 -75.69
N GLN A 533 25.35 -52.08 -74.71
CA GLN A 533 25.78 -52.84 -73.52
C GLN A 533 26.38 -52.00 -72.37
N ASN A 534 25.62 -52.04 -71.26
CA ASN A 534 26.03 -52.38 -69.90
C ASN A 534 26.72 -51.39 -68.95
N ASP A 535 26.20 -51.51 -67.72
CA ASP A 535 26.90 -51.50 -66.43
C ASP A 535 27.32 -50.12 -65.90
N GLN A 536 26.74 -49.65 -64.79
CA GLN A 536 26.91 -50.04 -63.37
C GLN A 536 27.52 -48.81 -62.69
N SER A 537 26.75 -48.10 -61.85
CA SER A 537 26.55 -48.36 -60.43
C SER A 537 27.56 -47.63 -59.55
N ALA A 538 27.08 -47.36 -58.33
CA ALA A 538 27.86 -47.11 -57.12
C ALA A 538 28.29 -45.63 -56.95
N GLN A 539 27.75 -44.97 -55.93
CA GLN A 539 28.33 -44.88 -54.57
C GLN A 539 29.39 -43.77 -54.53
N ASP A 540 29.62 -43.02 -53.47
CA ASP A 540 29.04 -42.85 -52.14
C ASP A 540 29.82 -41.67 -51.56
N ASN A 541 29.35 -41.15 -50.44
CA ASN A 541 30.17 -40.64 -49.35
C ASN A 541 31.08 -39.40 -49.53
N GLN A 542 30.62 -38.37 -48.81
CA GLN A 542 31.24 -37.85 -47.58
C GLN A 542 32.52 -37.00 -47.64
N GLN A 543 32.36 -35.91 -46.87
CA GLN A 543 33.26 -35.39 -45.84
C GLN A 543 34.29 -34.34 -46.23
N ASN A 544 34.25 -33.30 -45.37
CA ASN A 544 35.39 -32.57 -44.82
C ASN A 544 36.16 -31.69 -45.81
N GLN A 545 36.74 -30.57 -45.43
CA GLN A 545 36.82 -29.80 -44.19
C GLN A 545 37.50 -28.49 -44.62
N ASN A 546 37.40 -27.48 -43.75
CA ASN A 546 38.47 -26.56 -43.45
C ASN A 546 38.86 -25.44 -44.44
N ASP A 547 38.75 -24.26 -43.85
CA ASP A 547 39.84 -23.32 -43.59
C ASP A 547 40.00 -22.09 -44.48
N SER A 548 40.09 -21.00 -43.72
CA SER A 548 41.07 -19.91 -43.85
C SER A 548 40.69 -18.68 -44.68
N ALA A 549 40.45 -17.62 -43.90
CA ALA A 549 41.28 -16.42 -43.82
C ALA A 549 41.35 -15.43 -45.01
N GLY A 550 41.18 -14.17 -44.62
CA GLY A 550 41.73 -12.99 -45.29
C GLY A 550 40.68 -11.89 -45.45
N ALA A 551 40.94 -10.61 -45.23
CA ALA A 551 42.06 -9.87 -44.68
C ALA A 551 41.58 -8.40 -44.59
N SER A 552 42.17 -7.59 -43.69
CA SER A 552 42.44 -6.13 -43.84
C SER A 552 41.27 -5.16 -44.16
N GLN A 553 41.15 -3.95 -43.62
CA GLN A 553 42.10 -2.96 -43.13
C GLN A 553 41.29 -1.83 -42.44
N SER A 554 41.79 -1.30 -41.33
CA SER A 554 41.34 -0.04 -40.73
C SER A 554 41.88 1.16 -41.54
N PRO A 555 41.46 2.41 -41.26
CA PRO A 555 42.13 3.12 -40.17
C PRO A 555 41.21 4.04 -39.31
N SER A 556 41.49 4.04 -38.00
CA SER A 556 41.33 5.19 -37.07
C SER A 556 42.47 6.21 -37.35
N PRO A 557 42.89 7.20 -36.51
CA PRO A 557 42.46 7.58 -35.15
C PRO A 557 42.52 9.10 -34.88
N SER A 558 42.23 9.50 -33.63
CA SER A 558 43.09 10.31 -32.76
C SER A 558 42.42 10.32 -31.37
N ALA A 559 42.91 9.57 -30.39
CA ALA A 559 44.11 9.83 -29.57
C ALA A 559 43.94 11.13 -28.75
N SER A 560 44.16 11.19 -27.44
CA SER A 560 44.90 10.29 -26.57
C SER A 560 44.77 10.76 -25.12
N ASN A 561 44.65 9.77 -24.23
CA ASN A 561 45.44 9.53 -23.00
C ASN A 561 45.45 10.63 -21.92
N THR A 562 45.62 10.35 -20.63
CA THR A 562 46.19 9.21 -19.88
C THR A 562 45.66 9.41 -18.45
N GLU A 563 45.05 8.43 -17.78
CA GLU A 563 45.70 7.56 -16.78
C GLU A 563 46.46 8.36 -15.70
N THR A 564 46.23 8.14 -14.40
CA THR A 564 46.75 6.95 -13.71
C THR A 564 46.09 6.75 -12.33
N GLN A 565 45.88 5.46 -12.07
CA GLN A 565 45.73 4.71 -10.81
C GLN A 565 46.24 5.36 -9.50
N GLN A 566 45.48 5.20 -8.42
CA GLN A 566 45.80 4.31 -7.29
C GLN A 566 44.58 4.12 -6.38
#